data_AF-A0A497F4M7-F1
#
_entry.id   AF-A0A497F4M7-F1
#
_cell.length_a   1.000
_cell.length_b   1.000
_cell.length_c   1.000
_cell.angle_alpha   90.00
_cell.angle_beta   90.00
_cell.angle_gamma   90.00
#
_symmetry.space_group_name_H-M   'P 1'
#
loop_
_entity.id
_entity.type
_entity.pdbx_description
1 polymer ?
#
loop_
_entity_poly.entity_id
_entity_poly.type
_entity_poly.pdbx_seq_one_letter_code
_entity_poly.pdbx_strand_id
1 'polypeptide(L)'
;MLKLGVKLSFTGIAELPLHGGSVPRWLFSRMVKLANSIITVFVNEFGEDKFLERLANPLWFQAFSNVLGFDWHSSGSTTVVCGVLRQALNKSNVELAIAGGKGKRGLETPNEVKLAAIKLDLGEDYGEKLANISRLVAKIDNAALQDGYSIYHHAMIISRSGLWTVVQQGMNAEKRMARRYHWLSSKVRKFVEDPHNAIVDLKINELTLNLVAKESSRCRDVILDVVNQGPAKLKRDLGAVKRLLKKNCPITRWLSREDDVKIEFNYYKPIEEIAVNWRALKKVCKVKPEDFESLLLFKGVGPSTLRALALISELIYDEPPSKKDPVTHIFDPIKWSFAVGGKDGIPYPVNRKVYDSVIFELEQIIADMRVGNKEKLFAFKRLKKISEKWNVNLGN
;
A
#
# COMPACT_ATOMS: atom_id res chain seq x y z
N MET A 1 -22.08 -3.17 31.42
CA MET A 1 -21.84 -1.77 31.01
C MET A 1 -20.74 -1.77 29.93
N LEU A 2 -21.09 -1.41 28.69
CA LEU A 2 -20.27 -1.58 27.48
C LEU A 2 -19.01 -0.69 27.49
N LYS A 3 -17.82 -1.30 27.49
CA LYS A 3 -16.55 -0.63 27.11
C LYS A 3 -16.55 -0.42 25.59
N LEU A 4 -16.81 0.81 25.15
CA LEU A 4 -16.70 1.24 23.76
C LEU A 4 -15.21 1.28 23.34
N GLY A 5 -14.76 0.22 22.68
CA GLY A 5 -13.49 0.19 21.97
C GLY A 5 -13.47 1.23 20.85
N VAL A 6 -12.54 2.17 20.94
CA VAL A 6 -12.29 3.19 19.91
C VAL A 6 -11.74 2.49 18.68
N LYS A 7 -12.47 2.56 17.57
CA LYS A 7 -12.09 1.93 16.28
C LYS A 7 -11.21 2.88 15.47
N LEU A 8 -10.00 2.40 15.17
CA LEU A 8 -8.93 3.01 14.37
C LEU A 8 -9.35 3.30 12.91
N SER A 9 -8.82 4.39 12.34
CA SER A 9 -9.12 4.88 10.98
C SER A 9 -8.03 4.62 9.92
N PHE A 10 -6.95 3.94 10.29
CA PHE A 10 -5.76 3.72 9.47
C PHE A 10 -5.57 2.28 8.99
N THR A 11 -4.97 2.08 7.80
CA THR A 11 -4.80 0.73 7.22
C THR A 11 -3.36 0.21 7.26
N GLY A 12 -2.33 1.07 7.12
CA GLY A 12 -0.93 0.68 7.34
C GLY A 12 0.14 1.65 6.75
N ILE A 13 1.35 1.64 7.31
CA ILE A 13 2.54 2.43 6.86
C ILE A 13 3.57 1.49 6.21
N ALA A 14 4.31 2.00 5.23
CA ALA A 14 5.55 1.39 4.76
C ALA A 14 6.72 2.39 4.73
N GLU A 15 7.91 2.05 5.23
CA GLU A 15 9.14 2.85 5.07
C GLU A 15 10.07 2.21 4.04
N LEU A 16 10.55 2.95 3.04
CA LEU A 16 11.33 2.41 1.92
C LEU A 16 12.57 3.29 1.64
N PRO A 17 13.76 2.73 1.37
CA PRO A 17 14.91 3.53 0.97
C PRO A 17 14.69 4.30 -0.34
N LEU A 18 15.20 5.54 -0.41
CA LEU A 18 15.21 6.34 -1.62
C LEU A 18 16.17 5.74 -2.65
N HIS A 19 15.59 5.26 -3.74
CA HIS A 19 16.32 4.71 -4.88
C HIS A 19 16.20 5.65 -6.08
N GLY A 20 17.32 5.87 -6.76
CA GLY A 20 17.34 6.53 -8.06
C GLY A 20 17.00 5.58 -9.19
N GLY A 21 16.71 6.13 -10.37
CA GLY A 21 16.52 5.35 -11.60
C GLY A 21 15.07 5.17 -12.03
N SER A 22 14.89 5.01 -13.34
CA SER A 22 13.59 4.78 -13.96
C SER A 22 13.36 3.30 -14.22
N VAL A 23 12.11 2.95 -14.52
CA VAL A 23 11.78 1.59 -14.97
C VAL A 23 11.98 1.54 -16.47
N PRO A 24 12.70 0.54 -16.99
CA PRO A 24 12.79 0.35 -18.43
C PRO A 24 11.41 0.19 -19.06
N ARG A 25 11.17 0.84 -20.20
CA ARG A 25 9.86 0.80 -20.90
C ARG A 25 9.39 -0.62 -21.20
N TRP A 26 10.31 -1.53 -21.52
CA TRP A 26 10.02 -2.93 -21.81
C TRP A 26 9.50 -3.71 -20.59
N LEU A 27 9.94 -3.34 -19.39
CA LEU A 27 9.48 -3.95 -18.14
C LEU A 27 8.12 -3.35 -17.78
N PHE A 28 8.01 -2.03 -17.83
CA PHE A 28 6.76 -1.33 -17.56
C PHE A 28 5.59 -1.84 -18.43
N SER A 29 5.81 -2.07 -19.73
CA SER A 29 4.76 -2.61 -20.62
C SER A 29 4.29 -4.01 -20.22
N ARG A 30 5.20 -4.86 -19.73
CA ARG A 30 4.89 -6.20 -19.19
C ARG A 30 4.17 -6.13 -17.85
N MET A 31 4.60 -5.22 -16.97
CA MET A 31 3.92 -4.95 -15.69
C MET A 31 2.45 -4.58 -15.93
N VAL A 32 2.15 -3.75 -16.93
CA VAL A 32 0.76 -3.39 -17.26
C VAL A 32 -0.06 -4.60 -17.71
N LYS A 33 0.49 -5.46 -18.56
CA LYS A 33 -0.20 -6.68 -19.02
C LYS A 33 -0.47 -7.64 -17.86
N LEU A 34 0.57 -7.96 -17.07
CA LEU A 34 0.44 -8.86 -15.94
C LEU A 34 -0.48 -8.31 -14.85
N ALA A 35 -0.38 -7.01 -14.54
CA ALA A 35 -1.30 -6.36 -13.60
C ALA A 35 -2.74 -6.45 -14.09
N ASN A 36 -3.02 -6.20 -15.37
CA ASN A 36 -4.36 -6.33 -15.93
C ASN A 36 -4.91 -7.76 -15.74
N SER A 37 -4.12 -8.78 -16.06
CA SER A 37 -4.55 -10.17 -15.89
C SER A 37 -4.82 -10.52 -14.42
N ILE A 38 -3.94 -10.11 -13.50
CA ILE A 38 -4.11 -10.33 -12.06
C ILE A 38 -5.37 -9.62 -11.54
N ILE A 39 -5.55 -8.34 -11.88
CA ILE A 39 -6.71 -7.54 -11.47
C ILE A 39 -7.99 -8.17 -11.98
N THR A 40 -8.02 -8.60 -13.25
CA THR A 40 -9.20 -9.20 -13.86
C THR A 40 -9.61 -10.49 -13.13
N VAL A 41 -8.65 -11.39 -12.86
CA VAL A 41 -8.92 -12.62 -12.11
C VAL A 41 -9.37 -12.30 -10.68
N PHE A 42 -8.68 -11.37 -10.01
CA PHE A 42 -9.00 -10.99 -8.63
C PHE A 42 -10.41 -10.40 -8.51
N VAL A 43 -10.74 -9.41 -9.35
CA VAL A 43 -12.04 -8.73 -9.33
C VAL A 43 -13.16 -9.68 -9.70
N ASN A 44 -12.94 -10.62 -10.62
CA ASN A 44 -13.96 -11.61 -10.95
C ASN A 44 -14.27 -12.55 -9.76
N GLU A 45 -13.27 -12.94 -8.97
CA GLU A 45 -13.45 -13.84 -7.83
C GLU A 45 -13.96 -13.12 -6.56
N PHE A 46 -13.54 -11.87 -6.34
CA PHE A 46 -13.74 -11.18 -5.04
C PHE A 46 -14.42 -9.81 -5.12
N GLY A 47 -14.61 -9.27 -6.32
CA GLY A 47 -15.13 -7.93 -6.54
C GLY A 47 -14.11 -6.80 -6.40
N GLU A 48 -14.49 -5.64 -6.93
CA GLU A 48 -13.70 -4.39 -6.97
C GLU A 48 -13.36 -3.88 -5.57
N ASP A 49 -14.32 -3.94 -4.66
CA ASP A 49 -14.18 -3.42 -3.31
C ASP A 49 -13.12 -4.20 -2.51
N LYS A 50 -13.09 -5.52 -2.70
CA LYS A 50 -12.06 -6.36 -2.07
C LYS A 50 -10.67 -6.03 -2.60
N PHE A 51 -10.56 -5.69 -3.88
CA PHE A 51 -9.30 -5.25 -4.46
C PHE A 51 -8.82 -3.92 -3.84
N LEU A 52 -9.74 -2.98 -3.58
CA LEU A 52 -9.42 -1.74 -2.85
C LEU A 52 -8.93 -2.01 -1.43
N GLU A 53 -9.58 -2.94 -0.70
CA GLU A 53 -9.15 -3.36 0.64
C GLU A 53 -7.73 -3.94 0.62
N ARG A 54 -7.38 -4.74 -0.41
CA ARG A 54 -6.04 -5.30 -0.59
C ARG A 54 -5.01 -4.23 -0.90
N LEU A 55 -5.30 -3.28 -1.78
CA LEU A 55 -4.42 -2.15 -2.08
C LEU A 55 -4.15 -1.27 -0.85
N ALA A 56 -5.11 -1.19 0.08
CA ALA A 56 -4.94 -0.44 1.31
C ALA A 56 -4.00 -1.13 2.32
N ASN A 57 -3.67 -2.41 2.13
CA ASN A 57 -2.68 -3.11 2.94
C ASN A 57 -1.26 -2.88 2.36
N PRO A 58 -0.33 -2.24 3.11
CA PRO A 58 1.01 -1.95 2.60
C PRO A 58 1.84 -3.19 2.24
N LEU A 59 1.63 -4.31 2.95
CA LEU A 59 2.34 -5.57 2.69
C LEU A 59 1.84 -6.20 1.40
N TRP A 60 0.52 -6.25 1.21
CA TRP A 60 -0.07 -6.76 -0.03
C TRP A 60 0.30 -5.87 -1.22
N PHE A 61 0.26 -4.55 -1.07
CA PHE A 61 0.70 -3.62 -2.11
C PHE A 61 2.16 -3.86 -2.49
N GLN A 62 3.03 -4.11 -1.50
CA GLN A 62 4.42 -4.43 -1.75
C GLN A 62 4.57 -5.79 -2.47
N ALA A 63 3.89 -6.83 -2.00
CA ALA A 63 3.87 -8.14 -2.63
C ALA A 63 3.38 -8.06 -4.09
N PHE A 64 2.33 -7.29 -4.36
CA PHE A 64 1.84 -6.99 -5.71
C PHE A 64 2.91 -6.30 -6.55
N SER A 65 3.59 -5.29 -6.00
CA SER A 65 4.75 -4.66 -6.67
C SER A 65 5.84 -5.67 -7.03
N ASN A 66 6.15 -6.60 -6.13
CA ASN A 66 7.19 -7.60 -6.30
C ASN A 66 6.83 -8.66 -7.35
N VAL A 67 5.59 -9.12 -7.39
CA VAL A 67 5.08 -10.03 -8.44
C VAL A 67 5.20 -9.42 -9.83
N LEU A 68 5.01 -8.11 -9.94
CA LEU A 68 5.18 -7.39 -11.21
C LEU A 68 6.65 -7.25 -11.64
N GLY A 69 7.59 -7.71 -10.80
CA GLY A 69 9.02 -7.68 -11.09
C GLY A 69 9.72 -6.41 -10.62
N PHE A 70 9.15 -5.73 -9.63
CA PHE A 70 9.80 -4.62 -8.94
C PHE A 70 10.54 -5.08 -7.69
N ASP A 71 11.46 -4.26 -7.20
CA ASP A 71 12.31 -4.58 -6.04
C ASP A 71 11.55 -4.41 -4.72
N TRP A 72 11.86 -5.24 -3.72
CA TRP A 72 11.15 -5.27 -2.43
C TRP A 72 11.47 -4.07 -1.54
N HIS A 73 12.62 -3.43 -1.74
CA HIS A 73 13.13 -2.37 -0.88
C HIS A 73 13.29 -1.02 -1.60
N SER A 74 12.53 -0.79 -2.69
CA SER A 74 12.65 0.44 -3.47
C SER A 74 11.43 1.35 -3.31
N SER A 75 11.65 2.60 -2.92
CA SER A 75 10.63 3.67 -2.90
C SER A 75 10.02 3.96 -4.27
N GLY A 76 10.68 3.56 -5.37
CA GLY A 76 10.12 3.66 -6.71
C GLY A 76 8.86 2.80 -6.91
N SER A 77 8.73 1.72 -6.13
CA SER A 77 7.66 0.71 -6.22
C SER A 77 6.28 1.36 -6.25
N THR A 78 6.00 2.23 -5.30
CA THR A 78 4.71 2.92 -5.16
C THR A 78 4.37 3.73 -6.38
N THR A 79 5.29 4.59 -6.82
CA THR A 79 5.02 5.49 -7.96
C THR A 79 4.86 4.73 -9.28
N VAL A 80 5.61 3.65 -9.44
CA VAL A 80 5.57 2.79 -10.63
C VAL A 80 4.31 1.95 -10.64
N VAL A 81 3.99 1.28 -9.53
CA VAL A 81 2.79 0.45 -9.40
C VAL A 81 1.53 1.28 -9.58
N CYS A 82 1.43 2.49 -9.01
CA CYS A 82 0.30 3.37 -9.29
C CYS A 82 0.23 3.77 -10.77
N GLY A 83 1.36 3.99 -11.43
CA GLY A 83 1.41 4.21 -12.88
C GLY A 83 0.97 2.98 -13.70
N VAL A 84 1.35 1.79 -13.28
CA VAL A 84 0.94 0.50 -13.87
C VAL A 84 -0.55 0.28 -13.69
N LEU A 85 -1.08 0.45 -12.47
CA LEU A 85 -2.49 0.37 -12.14
C LEU A 85 -3.30 1.33 -13.02
N ARG A 86 -2.86 2.58 -13.18
CA ARG A 86 -3.53 3.55 -14.07
C ARG A 86 -3.65 3.06 -15.51
N GLN A 87 -2.60 2.46 -16.07
CA GLN A 87 -2.67 1.92 -17.42
C GLN A 87 -3.47 0.62 -17.51
N ALA A 88 -3.41 -0.24 -16.49
CA ALA A 88 -4.16 -1.48 -16.43
C ALA A 88 -5.67 -1.21 -16.30
N LEU A 89 -6.06 -0.37 -15.34
CA LEU A 89 -7.47 -0.02 -15.07
C LEU A 89 -8.13 0.71 -16.24
N ASN A 90 -7.37 1.50 -17.00
CA ASN A 90 -7.88 2.14 -18.22
C ASN A 90 -8.13 1.16 -19.37
N LYS A 91 -7.52 -0.03 -19.35
CA LYS A 91 -7.64 -1.05 -20.40
C LYS A 91 -8.54 -2.22 -20.00
N SER A 92 -8.83 -2.38 -18.72
CA SER A 92 -9.68 -3.43 -18.19
C SER A 92 -11.15 -3.01 -18.16
N ASN A 93 -12.06 -3.99 -18.19
CA ASN A 93 -13.50 -3.78 -18.06
C ASN A 93 -13.99 -3.77 -16.59
N VAL A 94 -13.08 -3.58 -15.63
CA VAL A 94 -13.43 -3.53 -14.20
C VAL A 94 -13.96 -2.15 -13.84
N GLU A 95 -14.84 -2.08 -12.85
CA GLU A 95 -15.47 -0.84 -12.41
C GLU A 95 -14.62 -0.11 -11.36
N LEU A 96 -13.34 0.05 -11.68
CA LEU A 96 -12.36 0.78 -10.87
C LEU A 96 -11.76 1.94 -11.66
N ALA A 97 -11.55 3.06 -10.99
CA ALA A 97 -10.83 4.20 -11.53
C ALA A 97 -9.71 4.62 -10.59
N ILE A 98 -8.64 5.19 -11.14
CA ILE A 98 -7.53 5.75 -10.37
C ILE A 98 -7.26 7.17 -10.83
N ALA A 99 -7.12 8.06 -9.85
CA ALA A 99 -6.83 9.46 -10.00
C ALA A 99 -5.53 9.81 -9.28
N GLY A 100 -4.72 10.67 -9.88
CA GLY A 100 -3.47 11.14 -9.30
C GLY A 100 -2.23 10.39 -9.73
N GLY A 101 -1.15 10.62 -8.99
CA GLY A 101 0.17 10.07 -9.30
C GLY A 101 1.31 10.86 -8.67
N LYS A 102 2.48 10.79 -9.30
CA LYS A 102 3.71 11.45 -8.83
C LYS A 102 3.76 12.91 -9.29
N GLY A 103 4.22 13.80 -8.42
CA GLY A 103 4.50 15.21 -8.74
C GLY A 103 3.25 15.98 -9.17
N LYS A 104 3.34 16.70 -10.29
CA LYS A 104 2.24 17.55 -10.81
C LYS A 104 0.91 16.81 -10.91
N ARG A 105 0.92 15.53 -11.30
CA ARG A 105 -0.32 14.75 -11.40
C ARG A 105 -0.98 14.48 -10.04
N GLY A 106 -0.22 14.41 -8.96
CA GLY A 106 -0.79 14.33 -7.61
C GLY A 106 -1.54 15.62 -7.22
N LEU A 107 -1.20 16.77 -7.82
CA LEU A 107 -1.93 18.02 -7.64
C LEU A 107 -3.24 18.05 -8.47
N GLU A 108 -3.30 17.27 -9.55
CA GLU A 108 -4.46 17.15 -10.44
C GLU A 108 -5.49 16.13 -9.94
N THR A 109 -5.20 15.38 -8.87
CA THR A 109 -6.10 14.34 -8.33
C THR A 109 -7.52 14.83 -8.08
N PRO A 110 -7.77 16.01 -7.47
CA PRO A 110 -9.15 16.47 -7.25
C PRO A 110 -9.96 16.61 -8.54
N ASN A 111 -9.32 16.95 -9.67
CA ASN A 111 -9.99 17.05 -10.96
C ASN A 111 -10.18 15.66 -11.59
N GLU A 112 -9.14 14.82 -11.55
CA GLU A 112 -9.22 13.44 -12.07
C GLU A 112 -10.27 12.60 -11.30
N VAL A 113 -10.45 12.83 -10.01
CA VAL A 113 -11.47 12.16 -9.17
C VAL A 113 -12.90 12.48 -9.63
N LYS A 114 -13.19 13.74 -9.99
CA LYS A 114 -14.52 14.11 -10.51
C LYS A 114 -14.82 13.40 -11.82
N LEU A 115 -13.84 13.33 -12.73
CA LEU A 115 -13.96 12.59 -13.98
C LEU A 115 -14.15 11.09 -13.73
N ALA A 116 -13.43 10.53 -12.76
CA ALA A 116 -13.59 9.14 -12.35
C ALA A 116 -14.99 8.87 -11.78
N ALA A 117 -15.56 9.78 -10.99
CA ALA A 117 -16.90 9.65 -10.45
C ALA A 117 -17.98 9.62 -11.54
N ILE A 118 -17.83 10.45 -12.59
CA ILE A 118 -18.71 10.41 -13.77
C ILE A 118 -18.57 9.07 -14.50
N LYS A 119 -17.35 8.60 -14.74
CA LYS A 119 -17.08 7.31 -15.41
C LYS A 119 -17.69 6.13 -14.64
N LEU A 120 -17.72 6.20 -13.31
CA LEU A 120 -18.24 5.16 -12.43
C LEU A 120 -19.71 5.35 -12.05
N ASP A 121 -20.42 6.32 -12.64
CA ASP A 121 -21.85 6.56 -12.40
C ASP A 121 -22.17 6.88 -10.91
N LEU A 122 -21.26 7.59 -10.24
CA LEU A 122 -21.42 8.00 -8.82
C LEU A 122 -22.11 9.37 -8.66
N GLY A 123 -22.26 10.12 -9.76
CA GLY A 123 -22.80 11.48 -9.77
C GLY A 123 -21.77 12.58 -9.42
N GLU A 124 -22.06 13.80 -9.86
CA GLU A 124 -21.17 14.97 -9.71
C GLU A 124 -20.98 15.38 -8.24
N ASP A 125 -22.07 15.38 -7.46
CA ASP A 125 -22.04 15.72 -6.03
C ASP A 125 -21.11 14.80 -5.24
N TYR A 126 -21.11 13.50 -5.57
CA TYR A 126 -20.21 12.55 -4.95
C TYR A 126 -18.77 12.75 -5.42
N GLY A 127 -18.57 13.10 -6.70
CA GLY A 127 -17.28 13.52 -7.24
C GLY A 127 -16.66 14.70 -6.48
N GLU A 128 -17.44 15.73 -6.15
CA GLU A 128 -16.98 16.87 -5.32
C GLU A 128 -16.61 16.43 -3.90
N LYS A 129 -17.43 15.55 -3.28
CA LYS A 129 -17.11 14.97 -1.97
C LYS A 129 -15.79 14.21 -2.01
N LEU A 130 -15.57 13.36 -3.01
CA LEU A 130 -14.31 12.60 -3.17
C LEU A 130 -13.12 13.53 -3.41
N ALA A 131 -13.29 14.60 -4.20
CA ALA A 131 -12.25 15.62 -4.41
C ALA A 131 -11.87 16.33 -3.10
N ASN A 132 -12.85 16.63 -2.25
CA ASN A 132 -12.62 17.20 -0.92
C ASN A 132 -11.86 16.22 -0.01
N ILE A 133 -12.26 14.94 -0.03
CA ILE A 133 -11.61 13.86 0.72
C ILE A 133 -10.15 13.70 0.29
N SER A 134 -9.87 13.64 -1.02
CA SER A 134 -8.51 13.55 -1.57
C SER A 134 -7.63 14.70 -1.06
N ARG A 135 -8.14 15.94 -1.12
CA ARG A 135 -7.41 17.13 -0.61
C ARG A 135 -7.17 17.06 0.90
N LEU A 136 -8.16 16.59 1.66
CA LEU A 136 -8.06 16.48 3.10
C LEU A 136 -7.01 15.44 3.51
N VAL A 137 -7.05 14.26 2.91
CA VAL A 137 -6.08 13.18 3.13
C VAL A 137 -4.65 13.64 2.76
N ALA A 138 -4.48 14.35 1.64
CA ALA A 138 -3.18 14.92 1.28
C ALA A 138 -2.67 15.96 2.31
N LYS A 139 -3.56 16.80 2.86
CA LYS A 139 -3.21 17.79 3.89
C LYS A 139 -2.89 17.16 5.24
N ILE A 140 -3.59 16.08 5.60
CA ILE A 140 -3.35 15.36 6.86
C ILE A 140 -1.93 14.81 6.87
N ASP A 141 -1.57 14.01 5.85
CA ASP A 141 -0.28 13.34 5.77
C ASP A 141 0.88 14.34 5.58
N ASN A 142 0.63 15.51 4.98
CA ASN A 142 1.68 16.51 4.70
C ASN A 142 1.85 17.60 5.76
N ALA A 143 0.77 18.03 6.43
CA ALA A 143 0.79 19.22 7.28
C ALA A 143 0.38 18.95 8.74
N ALA A 144 -0.57 18.03 8.94
CA ALA A 144 -1.05 17.70 10.28
C ALA A 144 -0.16 16.67 10.98
N LEU A 145 0.51 15.83 10.19
CA LEU A 145 1.59 14.94 10.61
C LEU A 145 2.95 15.54 10.22
N GLN A 146 3.63 16.19 11.16
CA GLN A 146 4.92 16.85 10.91
C GLN A 146 6.09 15.91 11.21
N ASP A 147 6.12 14.76 10.55
CA ASP A 147 7.12 13.69 10.72
C ASP A 147 8.41 13.90 9.90
N GLY A 148 8.50 15.04 9.20
CA GLY A 148 9.62 15.40 8.34
C GLY A 148 9.60 14.74 6.96
N TYR A 149 8.47 14.15 6.53
CA TYR A 149 8.29 13.65 5.17
C TYR A 149 7.40 14.58 4.35
N SER A 150 7.89 15.01 3.20
CA SER A 150 7.12 15.84 2.26
C SER A 150 6.43 14.98 1.21
N ILE A 151 5.11 15.08 1.10
CA ILE A 151 4.32 14.28 0.14
C ILE A 151 4.67 14.67 -1.30
N TYR A 152 5.00 13.67 -2.12
CA TYR A 152 5.34 13.86 -3.54
C TYR A 152 4.57 12.93 -4.48
N HIS A 153 3.79 12.01 -3.92
CA HIS A 153 2.93 11.09 -4.65
C HIS A 153 1.60 10.96 -3.91
N HIS A 154 0.51 11.09 -4.65
CA HIS A 154 -0.85 10.94 -4.14
C HIS A 154 -1.71 10.28 -5.22
N ALA A 155 -2.22 9.09 -4.94
CA ALA A 155 -3.11 8.36 -5.82
C ALA A 155 -4.35 7.87 -5.05
N MET A 156 -5.53 8.08 -5.63
CA MET A 156 -6.81 7.64 -5.11
C MET A 156 -7.44 6.66 -6.09
N ILE A 157 -7.77 5.45 -5.62
CA ILE A 157 -8.47 4.42 -6.39
C ILE A 157 -9.90 4.34 -5.86
N ILE A 158 -10.89 4.32 -6.76
CA ILE A 158 -12.33 4.41 -6.48
C ILE A 158 -13.04 3.26 -7.19
N SER A 159 -14.01 2.62 -6.54
CA SER A 159 -14.91 1.63 -7.14
C SER A 159 -16.29 2.22 -7.40
N ARG A 160 -17.10 1.53 -8.22
CA ARG A 160 -18.49 1.91 -8.48
C ARG A 160 -19.39 1.90 -7.24
N SER A 161 -19.04 1.19 -6.17
CA SER A 161 -19.78 1.27 -4.90
C SER A 161 -19.53 2.58 -4.13
N GLY A 162 -18.56 3.39 -4.58
CA GLY A 162 -18.11 4.60 -3.90
C GLY A 162 -17.03 4.35 -2.85
N LEU A 163 -16.63 3.09 -2.62
CA LEU A 163 -15.45 2.80 -1.81
C LEU A 163 -14.19 3.32 -2.49
N TRP A 164 -13.26 3.76 -1.67
CA TRP A 164 -11.98 4.29 -2.14
C TRP A 164 -10.82 3.90 -1.22
N THR A 165 -9.63 3.86 -1.84
CA THR A 165 -8.34 3.68 -1.19
C THR A 165 -7.39 4.80 -1.66
N VAL A 166 -6.68 5.43 -0.73
CA VAL A 166 -5.61 6.40 -1.07
C VAL A 166 -4.26 5.78 -0.72
N VAL A 167 -3.32 5.86 -1.67
CA VAL A 167 -1.91 5.52 -1.47
C VAL A 167 -1.09 6.79 -1.67
N GLN A 168 -0.45 7.26 -0.58
CA GLN A 168 0.43 8.43 -0.61
C GLN A 168 1.86 8.03 -0.34
N GLN A 169 2.80 8.84 -0.82
CA GLN A 169 4.20 8.69 -0.44
C GLN A 169 4.85 10.05 -0.16
N GLY A 170 5.44 10.15 1.03
CA GLY A 170 6.32 11.22 1.45
C GLY A 170 7.79 10.85 1.32
N MET A 171 8.66 11.83 1.12
CA MET A 171 10.11 11.66 1.14
C MET A 171 10.75 12.50 2.25
N ASN A 172 11.76 11.94 2.90
CA ASN A 172 12.68 12.65 3.76
C ASN A 172 14.06 12.58 3.12
N ALA A 173 14.54 13.71 2.60
CA ALA A 173 15.80 13.79 1.87
C ALA A 173 17.02 13.57 2.78
N GLU A 174 16.98 14.08 4.00
CA GLU A 174 18.07 13.96 4.99
C GLU A 174 18.29 12.50 5.40
N LYS A 175 17.20 11.77 5.69
CA LYS A 175 17.23 10.35 6.05
C LYS A 175 17.39 9.43 4.83
N ARG A 176 17.28 9.96 3.61
CA ARG A 176 17.19 9.19 2.36
C ARG A 176 16.11 8.10 2.38
N MET A 177 14.97 8.39 3.02
CA MET A 177 13.85 7.45 3.16
C MET A 177 12.58 8.01 2.52
N ALA A 178 11.73 7.13 2.02
CA ALA A 178 10.35 7.40 1.70
C ALA A 178 9.43 6.72 2.72
N ARG A 179 8.27 7.31 2.96
CA ARG A 179 7.21 6.74 3.78
C ARG A 179 5.91 6.71 2.98
N ARG A 180 5.31 5.54 2.88
CA ARG A 180 4.06 5.28 2.17
C ARG A 180 2.92 5.14 3.17
N TYR A 181 1.81 5.80 2.89
CA TYR A 181 0.63 5.86 3.73
C TYR A 181 -0.57 5.30 2.97
N HIS A 182 -1.36 4.45 3.63
CA HIS A 182 -2.54 3.84 3.02
C HIS A 182 -3.81 4.15 3.82
N TRP A 183 -4.81 4.64 3.10
CA TRP A 183 -6.13 4.96 3.63
C TRP A 183 -7.19 4.11 2.94
N LEU A 184 -8.20 3.67 3.70
CA LEU A 184 -9.34 2.92 3.19
C LEU A 184 -10.64 3.55 3.73
N SER A 185 -11.50 3.99 2.83
CA SER A 185 -12.82 4.57 3.12
C SER A 185 -13.60 3.85 4.23
N SER A 186 -13.71 2.51 4.17
CA SER A 186 -14.49 1.72 5.15
C SER A 186 -13.94 1.75 6.58
N LYS A 187 -12.67 2.11 6.76
CA LYS A 187 -12.05 2.30 8.08
C LYS A 187 -12.12 3.74 8.57
N VAL A 188 -12.32 4.72 7.68
CA VAL A 188 -12.36 6.13 8.05
C VAL A 188 -13.70 6.48 8.71
N ARG A 189 -13.68 6.63 10.04
CA ARG A 189 -14.85 7.13 10.82
C ARG A 189 -14.82 8.64 10.98
N LYS A 190 -13.64 9.20 11.24
CA LYS A 190 -13.34 10.64 11.30
C LYS A 190 -11.92 10.85 10.78
N PHE A 191 -11.74 11.90 9.99
CA PHE A 191 -10.43 12.20 9.37
C PHE A 191 -9.40 12.75 10.36
N VAL A 192 -9.85 13.39 11.44
CA VAL A 192 -8.99 14.15 12.37
C VAL A 192 -8.94 13.53 13.79
N GLU A 193 -9.32 12.26 13.90
CA GLU A 193 -9.26 11.51 15.17
C GLU A 193 -8.45 10.23 14.94
N ASP A 194 -7.15 10.39 15.05
CA ASP A 194 -6.12 9.36 15.12
C ASP A 194 -5.93 8.42 13.90
N PRO A 195 -5.67 8.96 12.70
CA PRO A 195 -5.32 8.16 11.54
C PRO A 195 -3.84 7.71 11.50
N HIS A 196 -2.98 8.13 12.44
CA HIS A 196 -1.53 7.89 12.31
C HIS A 196 -0.80 7.58 13.62
N ASN A 197 -1.47 7.22 14.72
CA ASN A 197 -0.80 7.00 16.02
C ASN A 197 0.45 6.10 15.96
N ALA A 198 0.40 5.06 15.12
CA ALA A 198 1.49 4.14 14.83
C ALA A 198 2.84 4.78 14.47
N ILE A 199 2.83 6.01 13.93
CA ILE A 199 4.02 6.74 13.47
C ILE A 199 4.81 7.32 14.64
N VAL A 200 4.13 7.63 15.74
CA VAL A 200 4.74 8.28 16.91
C VAL A 200 5.47 7.25 17.78
N ASP A 201 4.95 6.03 17.90
CA ASP A 201 5.50 5.00 18.78
C ASP A 201 6.79 4.33 18.28
N LEU A 202 6.96 4.14 16.96
CA LEU A 202 8.07 3.31 16.45
C LEU A 202 9.44 4.02 16.45
N LYS A 203 9.44 5.35 16.49
CA LYS A 203 10.62 6.20 16.73
C LYS A 203 10.10 7.50 17.34
N ILE A 204 10.17 7.61 18.66
CA ILE A 204 10.00 8.88 19.35
C ILE A 204 11.14 9.79 18.89
N ASN A 205 10.92 10.51 17.79
CA ASN A 205 11.60 11.76 17.57
C ASN A 205 10.84 12.72 18.50
N GLU A 206 11.45 13.13 19.61
CA GLU A 206 10.83 13.99 20.64
C GLU A 206 10.28 15.34 20.10
N LEU A 207 10.50 15.62 18.81
CA LEU A 207 10.15 16.83 18.08
C LEU A 207 9.05 16.65 17.01
N THR A 208 8.49 15.45 16.82
CA THR A 208 7.42 15.23 15.81
C THR A 208 6.08 15.74 16.33
N LEU A 209 5.50 16.73 15.67
CA LEU A 209 4.16 17.23 15.99
C LEU A 209 3.09 16.41 15.23
N ASN A 210 2.24 15.70 15.95
CA ASN A 210 1.09 14.99 15.39
C ASN A 210 -0.22 15.66 15.83
N LEU A 211 -0.74 16.56 14.99
CA LEU A 211 -2.01 17.24 15.25
C LEU A 211 -3.22 16.35 15.03
N VAL A 212 -3.06 15.13 14.50
CA VAL A 212 -4.16 14.21 14.20
C VAL A 212 -4.39 13.18 15.30
N ALA A 213 -3.43 13.02 16.22
CA ALA A 213 -3.55 12.19 17.41
C ALA A 213 -4.80 12.57 18.23
N LYS A 214 -5.36 11.61 18.98
CA LYS A 214 -6.57 11.84 19.77
C LYS A 214 -6.33 12.86 20.88
N GLU A 215 -5.15 12.76 21.50
CA GLU A 215 -4.61 13.61 22.56
C GLU A 215 -4.49 15.07 22.09
N SER A 216 -4.26 15.27 20.79
CA SER A 216 -4.15 16.59 20.15
C SER A 216 -5.49 17.29 19.91
N SER A 217 -6.63 16.74 20.34
CA SER A 217 -7.95 17.39 20.13
C SER A 217 -8.03 18.78 20.70
N ARG A 218 -7.64 18.95 21.97
CA ARG A 218 -7.63 20.25 22.62
C ARG A 218 -6.65 21.22 21.95
N CYS A 219 -5.53 20.70 21.43
CA CYS A 219 -4.56 21.51 20.67
C CYS A 219 -5.19 22.04 19.36
N ARG A 220 -5.93 21.21 18.63
CA ARG A 220 -6.66 21.63 17.42
C ARG A 220 -7.70 22.70 17.72
N ASP A 221 -8.48 22.54 18.77
CA ASP A 221 -9.50 23.51 19.17
C ASP A 221 -8.86 24.88 19.50
N VAL A 222 -7.78 24.86 20.28
CA VAL A 222 -7.00 26.07 20.59
C VAL A 222 -6.38 26.69 19.34
N ILE A 223 -5.86 25.90 18.39
CA ILE A 223 -5.35 26.42 17.11
C ILE A 223 -6.46 27.14 16.34
N LEU A 224 -7.66 26.56 16.27
CA LEU A 224 -8.81 27.18 15.61
C LEU A 224 -9.22 28.48 16.30
N ASP A 225 -9.30 28.48 17.64
CA ASP A 225 -9.62 29.67 18.43
C ASP A 225 -8.60 30.78 18.20
N VAL A 226 -7.32 30.44 18.16
CA VAL A 226 -6.21 31.38 17.94
C VAL A 226 -6.23 31.94 16.51
N VAL A 227 -6.55 31.12 15.50
CA VAL A 227 -6.71 31.58 14.11
C VAL A 227 -7.92 32.51 13.98
N ASN A 228 -9.04 32.17 14.61
CA ASN A 228 -10.29 32.94 14.56
C ASN A 228 -10.21 34.27 15.31
N GLN A 229 -9.21 34.46 16.18
CA GLN A 229 -8.95 35.71 16.89
C GLN A 229 -8.28 36.81 16.02
N GLY A 230 -7.90 36.47 14.80
CA GLY A 230 -7.38 37.41 13.80
C GLY A 230 -5.87 37.73 13.93
N PRO A 231 -5.25 38.19 12.83
CA PRO A 231 -3.78 38.26 12.69
C PRO A 231 -3.12 39.26 13.66
N ALA A 232 -3.83 40.31 14.08
CA ALA A 232 -3.30 41.34 14.98
C ALA A 232 -3.14 40.84 16.43
N LYS A 233 -4.00 39.93 16.89
CA LYS A 233 -3.89 39.31 18.22
C LYS A 233 -2.85 38.19 18.21
N LEU A 234 -2.86 37.36 17.16
CA LEU A 234 -1.84 36.33 16.92
C LEU A 234 -0.41 36.90 16.91
N LYS A 235 -0.17 38.05 16.25
CA LYS A 235 1.14 38.70 16.21
C LYS A 235 1.59 39.17 17.60
N ARG A 236 0.66 39.64 18.44
CA ARG A 236 0.94 40.03 19.83
C ARG A 236 1.29 38.82 20.69
N ASP A 237 0.52 37.74 20.56
CA ASP A 237 0.70 36.51 21.33
C ASP A 237 1.98 35.77 20.93
N LEU A 238 2.29 35.67 19.63
CA LEU A 238 3.58 35.16 19.14
C LEU A 238 4.75 36.03 19.59
N GLY A 239 4.56 37.35 19.66
CA GLY A 239 5.53 38.28 20.23
C GLY A 239 5.79 37.98 21.72
N ALA A 240 4.75 37.64 22.49
CA ALA A 240 4.87 37.25 23.89
C ALA A 240 5.56 35.89 24.06
N VAL A 241 5.21 34.90 23.23
CA VAL A 241 5.82 33.56 23.23
C VAL A 241 7.30 33.62 22.81
N LYS A 242 7.66 34.42 21.78
CA LYS A 242 9.07 34.65 21.40
C LYS A 242 9.89 35.33 22.50
N ARG A 243 9.26 36.14 23.36
CA ARG A 243 9.91 36.74 24.55
C ARG A 243 10.10 35.70 25.66
N LEU A 244 9.14 34.78 25.86
CA LEU A 244 9.22 33.69 26.83
C LEU A 244 10.25 32.60 26.44
N LEU A 245 10.34 32.27 25.15
CA LEU A 245 11.32 31.30 24.62
C LEU A 245 12.78 31.78 24.71
N LYS A 246 13.03 33.06 25.02
CA LYS A 246 14.37 33.62 25.32
C LYS A 246 14.87 33.31 26.75
N LYS A 247 14.40 32.19 27.33
CA LYS A 247 14.82 31.56 28.60
C LYS A 247 14.34 32.22 29.89
N ASN A 248 13.08 31.93 30.25
CA ASN A 248 12.69 31.66 31.65
C ASN A 248 11.60 30.58 31.62
N CYS A 249 11.93 29.35 32.02
CA CYS A 249 10.97 28.26 32.19
C CYS A 249 11.04 27.69 33.62
N PRO A 250 9.90 27.38 34.27
CA PRO A 250 9.88 26.77 35.60
C PRO A 250 10.15 25.25 35.58
N ILE A 251 10.47 24.72 36.76
CA ILE A 251 11.00 23.37 37.03
C ILE A 251 9.97 22.23 36.95
N THR A 252 8.72 22.47 36.52
CA THR A 252 7.60 21.52 36.61
C THR A 252 7.53 20.50 35.47
N ARG A 253 8.63 20.26 34.74
CA ARG A 253 8.68 19.34 33.59
C ARG A 253 8.86 17.85 34.00
N TRP A 254 8.85 17.53 35.28
CA TRP A 254 9.16 16.19 35.82
C TRP A 254 7.95 15.36 36.28
N LEU A 255 6.73 15.71 35.86
CA LEU A 255 5.51 15.02 36.29
C LEU A 255 4.60 14.69 35.11
N SER A 256 5.04 13.80 34.23
CA SER A 256 4.14 13.03 33.36
C SER A 256 4.79 11.68 33.05
N ARG A 257 4.34 10.64 33.74
CA ARG A 257 4.42 9.25 33.27
C ARG A 257 3.14 9.02 32.48
N GLU A 258 3.24 8.46 31.29
CA GLU A 258 2.09 7.88 30.59
C GLU A 258 2.44 6.47 30.14
N ASP A 259 1.43 5.60 30.26
CA ASP A 259 1.47 4.15 30.13
C ASP A 259 1.55 3.68 28.67
N ASP A 260 2.27 2.59 28.42
CA ASP A 260 2.34 1.91 27.12
C ASP A 260 0.99 1.29 26.74
N VAL A 261 0.41 1.72 25.62
CA VAL A 261 -0.75 1.08 24.99
C VAL A 261 -0.28 0.25 23.80
N LYS A 262 -0.34 -1.09 23.91
CA LYS A 262 -0.14 -1.98 22.76
C LYS A 262 -1.36 -1.95 21.83
N ILE A 263 -1.15 -1.52 20.58
CA ILE A 263 -2.14 -1.60 19.49
C ILE A 263 -1.54 -2.39 18.32
N GLU A 264 -2.29 -3.36 17.79
CA GLU A 264 -1.92 -4.10 16.56
C GLU A 264 -2.22 -3.27 15.29
N PHE A 265 -1.19 -3.03 14.47
CA PHE A 265 -1.30 -2.42 13.14
C PHE A 265 -0.32 -3.02 12.13
N ASN A 266 -0.63 -2.89 10.82
CA ASN A 266 0.23 -3.37 9.74
C ASN A 266 1.32 -2.34 9.42
N TYR A 267 2.53 -2.56 9.93
CA TYR A 267 3.72 -1.78 9.60
C TYR A 267 4.67 -2.58 8.71
N TYR A 268 5.11 -1.99 7.60
CA TYR A 268 6.12 -2.59 6.74
C TYR A 268 7.40 -1.78 6.75
N LYS A 269 8.51 -2.46 7.04
CA LYS A 269 9.86 -1.97 6.79
C LYS A 269 10.63 -3.09 6.08
N PRO A 270 11.26 -2.84 4.92
CA PRO A 270 12.07 -3.82 4.24
C PRO A 270 13.18 -4.30 5.16
N ILE A 271 13.38 -5.61 5.17
CA ILE A 271 14.59 -6.22 5.69
C ILE A 271 15.74 -5.77 4.81
N GLU A 272 16.83 -5.31 5.42
CA GLU A 272 18.04 -4.94 4.70
C GLU A 272 18.58 -6.13 3.92
N GLU A 273 19.03 -5.92 2.69
CA GLU A 273 19.45 -7.00 1.79
C GLU A 273 20.49 -7.95 2.42
N ILE A 274 21.39 -7.41 3.24
CA ILE A 274 22.47 -8.14 3.92
C ILE A 274 21.93 -9.15 4.93
N ALA A 275 20.77 -8.87 5.54
CA ALA A 275 20.13 -9.74 6.51
C ALA A 275 19.29 -10.86 5.86
N VAL A 276 19.15 -10.86 4.53
CA VAL A 276 18.34 -11.85 3.81
C VAL A 276 19.17 -13.09 3.49
N ASN A 277 18.73 -14.26 3.97
CA ASN A 277 19.34 -15.54 3.61
C ASN A 277 18.92 -15.99 2.19
N TRP A 278 19.52 -15.37 1.17
CA TRP A 278 19.24 -15.66 -0.24
C TRP A 278 19.47 -17.12 -0.63
N ARG A 279 20.39 -17.83 0.04
CA ARG A 279 20.66 -19.25 -0.24
C ARG A 279 19.51 -20.13 0.24
N ALA A 280 18.97 -19.87 1.42
CA ALA A 280 17.80 -20.58 1.95
C ALA A 280 16.58 -20.33 1.06
N LEU A 281 16.28 -19.07 0.74
CA LEU A 281 15.15 -18.71 -0.15
C LEU A 281 15.28 -19.33 -1.54
N LYS A 282 16.48 -19.32 -2.14
CA LYS A 282 16.73 -19.98 -3.44
C LYS A 282 16.55 -21.49 -3.39
N LYS A 283 16.85 -22.15 -2.26
CA LYS A 283 16.61 -23.60 -2.10
C LYS A 283 15.12 -23.91 -1.98
N VAL A 284 14.41 -23.13 -1.16
CA VAL A 284 12.97 -23.28 -0.94
C VAL A 284 12.18 -23.01 -2.24
N CYS A 285 12.53 -21.95 -2.97
CA CYS A 285 11.91 -21.64 -4.27
C CYS A 285 12.31 -22.60 -5.41
N LYS A 286 13.24 -23.54 -5.21
CA LYS A 286 13.60 -24.59 -6.19
C LYS A 286 12.78 -25.87 -6.01
N VAL A 287 11.96 -25.98 -4.96
CA VAL A 287 11.17 -27.17 -4.67
C VAL A 287 10.25 -27.44 -5.87
N LYS A 288 10.37 -28.65 -6.41
CA LYS A 288 9.56 -29.10 -7.55
C LYS A 288 8.10 -29.21 -7.10
N PRO A 289 7.13 -28.86 -7.96
CA PRO A 289 5.74 -29.12 -7.69
C PRO A 289 5.55 -30.64 -7.56
N GLU A 290 5.11 -31.09 -6.39
CA GLU A 290 4.76 -32.50 -6.14
C GLU A 290 3.43 -32.86 -6.82
N ASP A 291 2.60 -31.86 -7.13
CA ASP A 291 1.28 -32.02 -7.73
C ASP A 291 1.38 -32.02 -9.27
N PHE A 292 1.50 -33.23 -9.83
CA PHE A 292 1.54 -33.47 -11.27
C PHE A 292 0.22 -33.12 -11.98
N GLU A 293 -0.92 -33.21 -11.29
CA GLU A 293 -2.23 -32.93 -11.89
C GLU A 293 -2.37 -31.46 -12.28
N SER A 294 -1.92 -30.55 -11.39
CA SER A 294 -1.89 -29.12 -11.69
C SER A 294 -0.93 -28.79 -12.84
N LEU A 295 0.18 -29.53 -13.01
CA LEU A 295 1.08 -29.38 -14.16
C LEU A 295 0.42 -29.76 -15.50
N LEU A 296 -0.42 -30.80 -15.52
CA LEU A 296 -1.08 -31.28 -16.75
C LEU A 296 -2.00 -30.23 -17.40
N LEU A 297 -2.55 -29.32 -16.60
CA LEU A 297 -3.43 -28.25 -17.07
C LEU A 297 -2.66 -27.07 -17.69
N PHE A 298 -1.35 -26.99 -17.45
CA PHE A 298 -0.46 -25.97 -18.00
C PHE A 298 0.53 -26.60 -18.99
N LYS A 299 0.04 -26.92 -20.20
CA LYS A 299 0.84 -27.56 -21.25
C LYS A 299 2.05 -26.69 -21.65
N GLY A 300 3.24 -27.28 -21.65
CA GLY A 300 4.48 -26.58 -22.03
C GLY A 300 5.03 -25.60 -20.99
N VAL A 301 4.46 -25.59 -19.78
CA VAL A 301 4.89 -24.72 -18.68
C VAL A 301 5.99 -25.39 -17.86
N GLY A 302 7.18 -24.79 -17.87
CA GLY A 302 8.31 -25.25 -17.07
C GLY A 302 8.19 -24.87 -15.58
N PRO A 303 9.06 -25.43 -14.70
CA PRO A 303 9.01 -25.20 -13.26
C PRO A 303 9.05 -23.73 -12.83
N SER A 304 9.80 -22.90 -13.55
CA SER A 304 9.92 -21.46 -13.25
C SER A 304 8.60 -20.70 -13.48
N THR A 305 7.86 -21.05 -14.51
CA THR A 305 6.56 -20.44 -14.84
C THR A 305 5.50 -20.93 -13.87
N LEU A 306 5.51 -22.22 -13.52
CA LEU A 306 4.59 -22.74 -12.52
C LEU A 306 4.81 -22.10 -11.14
N ARG A 307 6.06 -21.86 -10.76
CA ARG A 307 6.39 -21.12 -9.54
C ARG A 307 5.83 -19.70 -9.53
N ALA A 308 5.96 -19.00 -10.65
CA ALA A 308 5.40 -17.67 -10.79
C ALA A 308 3.86 -17.69 -10.66
N LEU A 309 3.20 -18.65 -11.32
CA LEU A 309 1.75 -18.85 -11.22
C LEU A 309 1.31 -19.21 -9.78
N ALA A 310 2.08 -20.02 -9.06
CA ALA A 310 1.81 -20.36 -7.66
C ALA A 310 1.88 -19.11 -6.75
N LEU A 311 2.93 -18.30 -6.87
CA LEU A 311 3.06 -17.05 -6.10
C LEU A 311 1.98 -16.02 -6.43
N ILE A 312 1.54 -15.95 -7.69
CA ILE A 312 0.43 -15.08 -8.10
C ILE A 312 -0.89 -15.62 -7.58
N SER A 313 -1.10 -16.93 -7.64
CA SER A 313 -2.27 -17.59 -7.07
C SER A 313 -2.37 -17.33 -5.57
N GLU A 314 -1.27 -17.47 -4.83
CA GLU A 314 -1.22 -17.10 -3.42
C GLU A 314 -1.51 -15.61 -3.21
N LEU A 315 -0.94 -14.70 -4.01
CA LEU A 315 -1.25 -13.27 -3.89
C LEU A 315 -2.74 -12.96 -4.06
N ILE A 316 -3.43 -13.70 -4.94
CA ILE A 316 -4.86 -13.53 -5.23
C ILE A 316 -5.73 -14.19 -4.16
N TYR A 317 -5.47 -15.46 -3.84
CA TYR A 317 -6.36 -16.33 -3.09
C TYR A 317 -5.97 -16.54 -1.63
N ASP A 318 -4.83 -16.02 -1.20
CA ASP A 318 -4.43 -16.10 0.18
C ASP A 318 -4.95 -14.88 0.95
N GLU A 319 -5.70 -15.19 2.02
CA GLU A 319 -6.30 -14.19 2.88
C GLU A 319 -5.35 -13.95 4.06
N PRO A 320 -4.94 -12.70 4.35
CA PRO A 320 -4.30 -12.41 5.62
C PRO A 320 -5.20 -12.93 6.74
N PRO A 321 -4.68 -13.60 7.77
CA PRO A 321 -5.50 -14.16 8.82
C PRO A 321 -6.51 -13.12 9.31
N SER A 322 -7.78 -13.55 9.39
CA SER A 322 -8.82 -12.86 10.14
C SER A 322 -8.24 -12.44 11.49
N LYS A 323 -8.66 -11.31 12.06
CA LYS A 323 -8.21 -10.84 13.40
C LYS A 323 -8.48 -11.83 14.56
N LYS A 324 -9.05 -13.01 14.27
CA LYS A 324 -9.31 -14.11 15.19
C LYS A 324 -8.44 -15.34 14.94
N ASP A 325 -7.63 -15.32 13.89
CA ASP A 325 -6.78 -16.43 13.48
C ASP A 325 -5.34 -16.09 13.93
N PRO A 326 -4.60 -17.01 14.59
CA PRO A 326 -3.17 -16.81 14.82
C PRO A 326 -2.48 -16.45 13.50
N VAL A 327 -1.55 -15.50 13.54
CA VAL A 327 -0.82 -15.04 12.36
C VAL A 327 -0.04 -16.21 11.73
N THR A 328 -0.65 -16.93 10.79
CA THR A 328 -0.04 -18.06 10.06
C THR A 328 0.65 -17.61 8.77
N HIS A 329 0.44 -16.35 8.35
CA HIS A 329 1.01 -15.79 7.13
C HIS A 329 1.68 -14.45 7.39
N ILE A 330 3.02 -14.45 7.41
CA ILE A 330 3.81 -13.21 7.34
C ILE A 330 4.03 -12.94 5.85
N PHE A 331 3.38 -11.90 5.33
CA PHE A 331 3.68 -11.38 4.00
C PHE A 331 5.12 -10.85 4.00
N ASP A 332 6.09 -11.70 3.66
CA ASP A 332 7.48 -11.33 3.36
C ASP A 332 7.63 -10.94 1.87
N PRO A 333 7.61 -9.64 1.49
CA PRO A 333 7.60 -9.24 0.09
C PRO A 333 8.80 -9.72 -0.73
N ILE A 334 9.87 -10.18 -0.06
CA ILE A 334 11.01 -10.84 -0.70
C ILE A 334 10.57 -12.13 -1.41
N LYS A 335 9.67 -12.93 -0.82
CA LYS A 335 9.13 -14.16 -1.45
C LYS A 335 8.52 -13.87 -2.83
N TRP A 336 7.71 -12.83 -2.95
CA TRP A 336 7.02 -12.48 -4.19
C TRP A 336 7.98 -12.00 -5.30
N SER A 337 9.17 -11.53 -4.96
CA SER A 337 10.19 -11.16 -5.95
C SER A 337 10.71 -12.37 -6.76
N PHE A 338 10.51 -13.60 -6.25
CA PHE A 338 10.83 -14.84 -6.96
C PHE A 338 9.80 -15.22 -8.04
N ALA A 339 8.71 -14.48 -8.21
CA ALA A 339 7.74 -14.78 -9.28
C ALA A 339 8.41 -14.62 -10.65
N VAL A 340 8.91 -13.42 -10.96
CA VAL A 340 9.51 -13.11 -12.26
C VAL A 340 10.94 -12.60 -12.16
N GLY A 341 11.47 -12.37 -10.95
CA GLY A 341 12.75 -11.71 -10.70
C GLY A 341 12.56 -10.21 -10.43
N GLY A 342 13.63 -9.53 -10.01
CA GLY A 342 13.62 -8.10 -9.68
C GLY A 342 14.24 -7.24 -10.77
N LYS A 343 13.83 -5.97 -10.82
CA LYS A 343 14.37 -4.96 -11.75
C LYS A 343 15.88 -4.79 -11.54
N ASP A 344 16.32 -4.75 -10.29
CA ASP A 344 17.71 -4.53 -9.91
C ASP A 344 18.53 -5.84 -9.88
N GLY A 345 17.97 -6.94 -10.41
CA GLY A 345 18.68 -8.21 -10.53
C GLY A 345 18.61 -9.10 -9.30
N ILE A 346 17.80 -8.75 -8.31
CA ILE A 346 17.68 -9.49 -7.05
C ILE A 346 16.23 -9.95 -6.88
N PRO A 347 15.95 -11.25 -6.65
CA PRO A 347 16.91 -12.35 -6.41
C PRO A 347 17.68 -12.81 -7.65
N TYR A 348 17.17 -12.48 -8.83
CA TYR A 348 17.78 -12.63 -10.15
C TYR A 348 17.12 -11.61 -11.11
N PRO A 349 17.75 -11.27 -12.25
CA PRO A 349 17.17 -10.37 -13.24
C PRO A 349 15.86 -10.89 -13.80
N VAL A 350 14.92 -9.97 -14.06
CA VAL A 350 13.62 -10.30 -14.62
C VAL A 350 13.73 -11.28 -15.80
N ASN A 351 13.14 -12.47 -15.66
CA ASN A 351 13.14 -13.50 -16.69
C ASN A 351 12.01 -13.26 -17.68
N ARG A 352 12.33 -12.66 -18.83
CA ARG A 352 11.34 -12.30 -19.87
C ARG A 352 10.53 -13.48 -20.38
N LYS A 353 11.15 -14.65 -20.57
CA LYS A 353 10.45 -15.85 -21.07
C LYS A 353 9.39 -16.30 -20.07
N VAL A 354 9.77 -16.41 -18.78
CA VAL A 354 8.84 -16.75 -17.70
C VAL A 354 7.72 -15.72 -17.60
N TYR A 355 8.07 -14.43 -17.65
CA TYR A 355 7.10 -13.33 -17.60
C TYR A 355 6.05 -13.43 -18.70
N ASP A 356 6.49 -13.60 -19.95
CA ASP A 356 5.62 -13.68 -21.12
C ASP A 356 4.76 -14.97 -21.07
N SER A 357 5.31 -16.09 -20.60
CA SER A 357 4.53 -17.32 -20.37
C SER A 357 3.47 -17.15 -19.28
N VAL A 358 3.78 -16.49 -18.16
CA VAL A 358 2.80 -16.24 -17.08
C VAL A 358 1.65 -15.38 -17.57
N ILE A 359 1.95 -14.31 -18.31
CA ILE A 359 0.92 -13.44 -18.90
C ILE A 359 0.01 -14.27 -19.80
N PHE A 360 0.60 -15.06 -20.70
CA PHE A 360 -0.15 -15.92 -21.61
C PHE A 360 -1.08 -16.88 -20.85
N GLU A 361 -0.60 -17.57 -19.83
CA GLU A 361 -1.41 -18.51 -19.06
C GLU A 361 -2.57 -17.82 -18.31
N LEU A 362 -2.34 -16.65 -17.73
CA LEU A 362 -3.41 -15.88 -17.08
C LEU A 362 -4.43 -15.35 -18.09
N GLU A 363 -4.00 -14.91 -19.28
CA GLU A 363 -4.90 -14.50 -20.36
C GLU A 363 -5.77 -15.68 -20.84
N GLN A 364 -5.22 -16.90 -20.91
CA GLN A 364 -6.00 -18.10 -21.20
C GLN A 364 -7.03 -18.39 -20.11
N ILE A 365 -6.65 -18.29 -18.82
CA ILE A 365 -7.59 -18.46 -17.70
C ILE A 365 -8.75 -17.45 -17.82
N ILE A 366 -8.46 -16.19 -18.14
CA ILE A 366 -9.49 -15.16 -18.34
C ILE A 366 -10.40 -15.48 -19.53
N ALA A 367 -9.84 -16.01 -20.62
CA ALA A 367 -10.62 -16.44 -21.78
C ALA A 367 -11.57 -17.61 -21.42
N ASP A 368 -11.06 -18.62 -20.71
CA ASP A 368 -11.84 -19.78 -20.23
C ASP A 368 -12.99 -19.33 -19.32
N MET A 369 -12.73 -18.38 -18.40
CA MET A 369 -13.74 -17.81 -17.51
C MET A 369 -14.89 -17.16 -18.27
N ARG A 370 -14.61 -16.47 -19.39
CA ARG A 370 -15.63 -15.81 -20.22
C ARG A 370 -16.57 -16.78 -20.92
N VAL A 371 -16.09 -17.98 -21.26
CA VAL A 371 -16.90 -19.04 -21.89
C VAL A 371 -17.48 -20.02 -20.88
N GLY A 372 -17.33 -19.75 -19.58
CA GLY A 372 -17.86 -20.57 -18.49
C GLY A 372 -17.02 -21.78 -18.10
N ASN A 373 -15.84 -21.97 -18.72
CA ASN A 373 -14.91 -23.04 -18.33
C ASN A 373 -14.10 -22.64 -17.09
N LYS A 374 -14.23 -23.41 -16.01
CA LYS A 374 -13.57 -23.13 -14.73
C LYS A 374 -12.45 -24.11 -14.37
N GLU A 375 -12.17 -25.12 -15.18
CA GLU A 375 -11.18 -26.15 -14.85
C GLU A 375 -9.80 -25.55 -14.61
N LYS A 376 -9.33 -24.71 -15.54
CA LYS A 376 -8.02 -24.04 -15.45
C LYS A 376 -7.96 -23.01 -14.32
N LEU A 377 -9.08 -22.33 -14.04
CA LEU A 377 -9.19 -21.42 -12.90
C LEU A 377 -9.08 -22.18 -11.56
N PHE A 378 -9.76 -23.32 -11.41
CA PHE A 378 -9.67 -24.13 -10.21
C PHE A 378 -8.26 -24.71 -10.02
N ALA A 379 -7.60 -25.12 -11.10
CA ALA A 379 -6.21 -25.53 -11.06
C ALA A 379 -5.28 -24.41 -10.63
N PHE A 380 -5.45 -23.23 -11.23
CA PHE A 380 -4.72 -22.03 -10.84
C PHE A 380 -4.90 -21.74 -9.35
N LYS A 381 -6.12 -21.82 -8.81
CA LYS A 381 -6.40 -21.65 -7.37
C LYS A 381 -5.71 -22.69 -6.49
N ARG A 382 -5.57 -23.94 -6.94
CA ARG A 382 -4.83 -24.99 -6.21
C ARG A 382 -3.34 -24.71 -6.12
N LEU A 383 -2.76 -23.96 -7.08
CA LEU A 383 -1.32 -23.67 -7.09
C LEU A 383 -0.83 -22.92 -5.84
N LYS A 384 -1.71 -22.17 -5.15
CA LYS A 384 -1.32 -21.48 -3.90
C LYS A 384 -0.75 -22.43 -2.85
N LYS A 385 -1.26 -23.67 -2.79
CA LYS A 385 -0.78 -24.71 -1.85
C LYS A 385 0.70 -25.06 -2.07
N ILE A 386 1.18 -24.88 -3.30
CA ILE A 386 2.58 -25.15 -3.64
C ILE A 386 3.47 -24.07 -3.03
N SER A 387 3.04 -22.81 -3.07
CA SER A 387 3.82 -21.69 -2.57
C SER A 387 3.66 -21.45 -1.06
N GLU A 388 2.59 -21.92 -0.43
CA GLU A 388 2.45 -21.99 1.05
C GLU A 388 3.63 -22.76 1.69
N LYS A 389 4.08 -23.85 1.03
CA LYS A 389 5.26 -24.63 1.44
C LYS A 389 6.59 -23.85 1.34
N TRP A 390 6.58 -22.66 0.75
CA TRP A 390 7.77 -21.81 0.59
C TRP A 390 7.93 -20.73 1.66
N ASN A 391 7.08 -20.74 2.69
CA ASN A 391 7.23 -19.84 3.82
C ASN A 391 8.54 -20.15 4.57
N VAL A 392 9.50 -19.24 4.45
CA VAL A 392 10.73 -19.30 5.23
C VAL A 392 10.41 -18.67 6.58
N ASN A 393 10.56 -19.43 7.67
CA ASN A 393 10.75 -18.84 8.98
C ASN A 393 12.05 -18.03 8.92
N LEU A 394 11.94 -16.73 8.66
CA LEU A 394 13.04 -15.78 8.79
C LEU A 394 13.28 -15.53 10.29
N GLY A 395 13.65 -16.59 11.01
CA GLY A 395 14.08 -16.56 12.39
C GLY A 395 15.57 -16.89 12.45
N ASN A 396 16.39 -15.86 12.63
CA ASN A 396 16.93 -15.49 13.94
C ASN A 396 17.23 -14.00 13.96
#